data_AF-A0A1H1U6Q2-F1
#
_entry.id   AF-A0A1H1U6Q2-F1
#
_cell.length_a   1.000
_cell.length_b   1.000
_cell.length_c   1.000
_cell.angle_alpha   90.00
_cell.angle_beta   90.00
_cell.angle_gamma   90.00
#
_symmetry.space_group_name_H-M   'P 1'
#
loop_
_entity.id
_entity.type
_entity.pdbx_description
1 polymer ?
#
loop_
_entity_poly.entity_id
_entity_poly.type
_entity_poly.pdbx_seq_one_letter_code
_entity_poly.pdbx_strand_id
1 'polypeptide(L)'
;MAFYNDFPEYVPVAEKKRRAAAAVEKLKKKDNKVWPIVISGRTIAATWWGKAWCSNLESYADYSNRIDRGRSYVRHGAVLDLQVAQGKVAALVQGSSSKPYKIEVKVTPLSNEMWNSIVKECSGKINSLQELAAGKFPKGLSDLFIMKSSGLFPSPKDIQFSCSCPDYAVMCKHVAAVLYGIGARFDDNAALFFELRMVKMDELITASLAEQSKTMLGKDGRRGRRVMEDGDLAGTFGIDLNLDMDKEPTRTRAGSSTADAAIKPRRGRPPKNKAADVAPRKD
;
A
#
# COMPACT_ATOMS: atom_id res chain seq x y z
N MET A 1 57.92 -5.91 5.46
CA MET A 1 56.44 -6.00 5.37
C MET A 1 55.90 -4.58 5.40
N ALA A 2 55.54 -4.04 4.23
CA ALA A 2 55.10 -2.65 4.11
C ALA A 2 53.65 -2.51 4.58
N PHE A 3 53.45 -1.92 5.75
CA PHE A 3 52.17 -1.39 6.19
C PHE A 3 51.85 -0.17 5.33
N TYR A 4 51.08 -0.35 4.25
CA TYR A 4 50.61 0.79 3.47
C TYR A 4 49.51 1.52 4.26
N ASN A 5 49.92 2.60 4.93
CA ASN A 5 49.08 3.74 5.27
C ASN A 5 48.62 4.46 3.99
N ASP A 6 47.91 3.77 3.10
CA ASP A 6 47.39 4.37 1.88
C ASP A 6 45.99 4.91 2.18
N PHE A 7 45.93 6.21 2.51
CA PHE A 7 44.65 6.90 2.59
C PHE A 7 44.11 6.98 1.17
N PRO A 8 42.94 6.36 0.87
CA PRO A 8 42.44 6.31 -0.49
C PRO A 8 42.25 7.73 -1.03
N GLU A 9 42.71 7.94 -2.27
CA GLU A 9 42.63 9.23 -2.95
C GLU A 9 41.20 9.78 -2.93
N TYR A 10 41.08 11.08 -2.66
CA TYR A 10 39.79 11.73 -2.61
C TYR A 10 39.12 11.70 -4.00
N VAL A 11 38.00 10.99 -4.11
CA VAL A 11 37.18 11.00 -5.33
C VAL A 11 36.11 12.10 -5.24
N PRO A 12 36.11 13.08 -6.17
CA PRO A 12 35.10 14.13 -6.22
C PRO A 12 33.67 13.58 -6.35
N VAL A 13 32.70 14.32 -5.82
CA VAL A 13 31.28 13.90 -5.84
C VAL A 13 30.74 13.75 -7.27
N ALA A 14 31.14 14.64 -8.18
CA ALA A 14 30.76 14.55 -9.60
C ALA A 14 31.22 13.23 -10.23
N GLU A 15 32.45 12.81 -9.92
CA GLU A 15 33.00 11.55 -10.41
C GLU A 15 32.28 10.34 -9.79
N LYS A 16 31.94 10.38 -8.50
CA LYS A 16 31.10 9.36 -7.84
C LYS A 16 29.75 9.20 -8.55
N LYS A 17 29.08 10.31 -8.87
CA LYS A 17 27.80 10.32 -9.60
C LYS A 17 27.95 9.72 -11.01
N ARG A 18 29.01 10.08 -11.75
CA ARG A 18 29.30 9.52 -13.08
C ARG A 18 29.51 8.01 -13.02
N ARG A 19 30.31 7.52 -12.06
CA ARG A 19 30.55 6.09 -11.86
C ARG A 19 29.26 5.34 -11.51
N ALA A 20 28.43 5.92 -10.64
CA ALA A 20 27.14 5.34 -10.28
C ALA A 20 26.20 5.27 -11.50
N ALA A 21 26.07 6.35 -12.26
CA ALA A 21 25.28 6.37 -13.50
C ALA A 21 25.77 5.32 -14.51
N ALA A 22 27.08 5.21 -14.73
CA ALA A 22 27.65 4.18 -15.59
C ALA A 22 27.38 2.75 -15.07
N ALA A 23 27.36 2.55 -13.75
CA ALA A 23 27.01 1.27 -13.15
C ALA A 23 25.52 0.93 -13.35
N VAL A 24 24.62 1.91 -13.18
CA VAL A 24 23.19 1.76 -13.49
C VAL A 24 22.97 1.36 -14.94
N GLU A 25 23.64 2.02 -15.90
CA GLU A 25 23.51 1.68 -17.32
C GLU A 25 24.02 0.27 -17.63
N LYS A 26 25.08 -0.19 -16.94
CA LYS A 26 25.53 -1.59 -17.04
C LYS A 26 24.52 -2.57 -16.45
N LEU A 27 23.81 -2.21 -15.39
CA LEU A 27 22.76 -3.04 -14.79
C LEU A 27 21.54 -3.11 -15.70
N LYS A 28 21.09 -1.98 -16.25
CA LYS A 28 19.96 -1.89 -17.20
C LYS A 28 20.16 -2.76 -18.43
N LYS A 29 21.40 -2.88 -18.92
CA LYS A 29 21.76 -3.78 -20.03
C LYS A 29 21.57 -5.26 -19.71
N LYS A 30 21.64 -5.66 -18.43
CA LYS A 30 21.45 -7.05 -17.99
C LYS A 30 20.01 -7.35 -17.61
N ASP A 31 19.35 -6.40 -16.97
CA ASP A 31 17.95 -6.48 -16.57
C ASP A 31 17.31 -5.11 -16.77
N ASN A 32 16.18 -5.06 -17.48
CA ASN A 32 15.48 -3.81 -17.75
C ASN A 32 14.74 -3.27 -16.50
N LYS A 33 14.57 -4.09 -15.44
CA LYS A 33 13.84 -3.71 -14.23
C LYS A 33 14.79 -3.13 -13.17
N VAL A 34 15.49 -2.04 -13.47
CA VAL A 34 16.37 -1.35 -12.51
C VAL A 34 15.77 -0.01 -12.11
N TRP A 35 15.62 0.21 -10.80
CA TRP A 35 15.07 1.46 -10.24
C TRP A 35 16.15 2.22 -9.46
N PRO A 36 16.99 3.01 -10.14
CA PRO A 36 18.04 3.79 -9.49
C PRO A 36 17.44 4.96 -8.70
N ILE A 37 18.09 5.32 -7.59
CA ILE A 37 17.69 6.51 -6.82
C ILE A 37 18.51 7.72 -7.26
N VAL A 38 17.82 8.72 -7.81
CA VAL A 38 18.42 9.98 -8.25
C VAL A 38 17.76 11.14 -7.52
N ILE A 39 18.55 11.83 -6.70
CA ILE A 39 18.07 13.00 -5.94
C ILE A 39 18.44 14.27 -6.71
N SER A 40 17.44 14.93 -7.31
CA SER A 40 17.62 16.16 -8.10
C SER A 40 17.62 17.45 -7.26
N GLY A 41 17.17 17.39 -6.00
CA GLY A 41 16.98 18.56 -5.13
C GLY A 41 17.85 18.58 -3.86
N ARG A 42 17.60 19.57 -2.98
CA ARG A 42 18.26 19.70 -1.67
C ARG A 42 17.80 18.62 -0.68
N THR A 43 16.51 18.30 -0.72
CA THR A 43 15.86 17.32 0.14
C THR A 43 15.93 15.93 -0.49
N ILE A 44 16.10 14.90 0.34
CA ILE A 44 16.04 13.51 -0.11
C ILE A 44 14.60 13.11 -0.43
N ALA A 45 13.66 13.54 0.41
CA ALA A 45 12.23 13.33 0.22
C ALA A 45 11.46 14.66 0.21
N ALA A 46 10.48 14.78 -0.68
CA ALA A 46 9.69 15.97 -0.94
C ALA A 46 8.23 15.83 -0.50
N THR A 47 7.62 14.65 -0.68
CA THR A 47 6.22 14.39 -0.28
C THR A 47 6.11 14.10 1.21
N TRP A 48 4.88 14.14 1.74
CA TRP A 48 4.66 13.80 3.14
C TRP A 48 5.10 12.37 3.46
N TRP A 49 4.79 11.38 2.60
CA TRP A 49 5.11 9.97 2.84
C TRP A 49 6.62 9.73 2.93
N GLY A 50 7.38 10.28 1.97
CA GLY A 50 8.84 10.18 2.00
C GLY A 50 9.45 10.90 3.20
N LYS A 51 8.97 12.11 3.53
CA LYS A 51 9.44 12.88 4.70
C LYS A 51 9.12 12.19 6.02
N ALA A 52 7.90 11.70 6.19
CA ALA A 52 7.46 10.99 7.39
C ALA A 52 8.27 9.70 7.57
N TRP A 53 8.56 8.98 6.48
CA TRP A 53 9.44 7.80 6.52
C TRP A 53 10.85 8.17 6.99
N CYS A 54 11.48 9.17 6.37
CA CYS A 54 12.81 9.61 6.77
C CYS A 54 12.84 10.11 8.23
N SER A 55 11.82 10.86 8.66
CA SER A 55 11.71 11.35 10.03
C SER A 55 11.49 10.22 11.04
N ASN A 56 10.72 9.19 10.69
CA ASN A 56 10.51 8.02 11.53
C ASN A 56 11.84 7.30 11.77
N LEU A 57 12.63 7.08 10.71
CA LEU A 57 13.95 6.47 10.80
C LEU A 57 14.93 7.28 11.66
N GLU A 58 14.88 8.61 11.55
CA GLU A 58 15.75 9.52 12.31
C GLU A 58 15.39 9.59 13.79
N SER A 59 14.15 9.26 14.15
CA SER A 59 13.71 9.20 15.55
C SER A 59 14.35 8.04 16.34
N TYR A 60 15.03 7.13 15.65
CA TYR A 60 15.67 5.97 16.25
C TYR A 60 17.04 6.37 16.78
N ALA A 61 17.13 6.56 18.11
CA ALA A 61 18.30 7.12 18.78
C ALA A 61 19.62 6.40 18.43
N ASP A 62 19.56 5.07 18.25
CA ASP A 62 20.70 4.20 17.94
C ASP A 62 21.36 4.51 16.58
N TYR A 63 20.68 5.28 15.72
CA TYR A 63 21.05 5.44 14.31
C TYR A 63 21.66 6.82 13.98
N SER A 64 21.53 7.80 14.88
CA SER A 64 21.98 9.19 14.71
C SER A 64 23.41 9.31 14.14
N ASN A 65 24.40 8.66 14.75
CA ASN A 65 25.81 8.73 14.35
C ASN A 65 26.15 7.97 13.04
N ARG A 66 25.20 7.24 12.45
CA ARG A 66 25.42 6.36 11.28
C ARG A 66 24.73 6.87 10.02
N ILE A 67 23.81 7.81 10.19
CA ILE A 67 22.87 8.28 9.18
C ILE A 67 23.50 9.21 8.12
N ASP A 68 24.43 10.10 8.52
CA ASP A 68 24.94 11.14 7.61
C ASP A 68 25.74 10.59 6.42
N ARG A 69 26.47 9.49 6.63
CA ARG A 69 27.13 8.79 5.53
C ARG A 69 26.12 8.15 4.58
N GLY A 70 25.02 7.60 5.11
CA GLY A 70 23.92 7.08 4.30
C GLY A 70 23.27 8.16 3.43
N ARG A 71 22.99 9.33 4.03
CA ARG A 71 22.50 10.53 3.32
C ARG A 71 23.42 10.95 2.19
N SER A 72 24.74 10.87 2.40
CA SER A 72 25.72 11.18 1.36
C SER A 72 25.66 10.18 0.20
N TYR A 73 25.58 8.89 0.50
CA TYR A 73 25.52 7.83 -0.52
C TYR A 73 24.29 7.96 -1.42
N VAL A 74 23.10 8.16 -0.85
CA VAL A 74 21.88 8.32 -1.66
C VAL A 74 21.95 9.58 -2.53
N ARG A 75 22.47 10.70 -2.01
CA ARG A 75 22.66 11.94 -2.78
C ARG A 75 23.67 11.82 -3.93
N HIS A 76 24.64 10.91 -3.78
CA HIS A 76 25.63 10.64 -4.82
C HIS A 76 25.14 9.62 -5.86
N GLY A 77 23.89 9.16 -5.77
CA GLY A 77 23.32 8.16 -6.67
C GLY A 77 23.88 6.75 -6.44
N ALA A 78 24.48 6.48 -5.27
CA ALA A 78 25.13 5.19 -5.01
C ALA A 78 24.14 4.03 -4.88
N VAL A 79 22.85 4.30 -4.67
CA VAL A 79 21.79 3.27 -4.69
C VAL A 79 21.40 3.04 -6.15
N LEU A 80 21.98 1.99 -6.74
CA LEU A 80 21.89 1.69 -8.17
C LEU A 80 20.58 1.03 -8.55
N ASP A 81 20.00 0.27 -7.63
CA ASP A 81 18.72 -0.39 -7.77
C ASP A 81 18.02 -0.44 -6.40
N LEU A 82 16.71 -0.18 -6.38
CA LEU A 82 15.88 -0.27 -5.19
C LEU A 82 14.48 -0.74 -5.59
N GLN A 83 14.22 -2.02 -5.31
CA GLN A 83 12.94 -2.69 -5.52
C GLN A 83 12.18 -2.73 -4.21
N VAL A 84 10.99 -2.15 -4.19
CA VAL A 84 10.05 -2.30 -3.07
C VAL A 84 9.01 -3.34 -3.47
N ALA A 85 8.76 -4.29 -2.58
CA ALA A 85 7.75 -5.32 -2.71
C ALA A 85 7.07 -5.53 -1.35
N GLN A 86 6.08 -6.41 -1.31
CA GLN A 86 5.34 -6.75 -0.09
C GLN A 86 6.27 -7.19 1.06
N GLY A 87 6.30 -6.40 2.14
CA GLY A 87 7.10 -6.66 3.35
C GLY A 87 8.62 -6.67 3.14
N LYS A 88 9.12 -6.34 1.94
CA LYS A 88 10.54 -6.49 1.61
C LYS A 88 11.02 -5.44 0.61
N VAL A 89 12.23 -4.94 0.84
CA VAL A 89 12.98 -4.11 -0.09
C VAL A 89 14.30 -4.81 -0.42
N ALA A 90 14.60 -4.91 -1.71
CA ALA A 90 15.90 -5.40 -2.20
C ALA A 90 16.61 -4.25 -2.91
N ALA A 91 17.91 -4.08 -2.63
CA ALA A 91 18.67 -2.99 -3.20
C ALA A 91 20.12 -3.36 -3.53
N LEU A 92 20.68 -2.66 -4.51
CA LEU A 92 22.08 -2.70 -4.88
C LEU A 92 22.73 -1.34 -4.63
N VAL A 93 23.76 -1.31 -3.79
CA VAL A 93 24.46 -0.08 -3.44
C VAL A 93 25.93 -0.16 -3.84
N GLN A 94 26.37 0.79 -4.65
CA GLN A 94 27.77 0.97 -4.98
C GLN A 94 28.53 1.48 -3.76
N GLY A 95 29.53 0.70 -3.32
CA GLY A 95 30.46 1.10 -2.27
C GLY A 95 31.89 1.19 -2.78
N SER A 96 32.85 0.90 -1.90
CA SER A 96 34.28 0.84 -2.25
C SER A 96 34.66 -0.41 -3.03
N SER A 97 33.88 -1.49 -2.92
CA SER A 97 34.10 -2.71 -3.69
C SER A 97 33.78 -2.53 -5.18
N SER A 98 34.44 -3.31 -6.05
CA SER A 98 34.16 -3.36 -7.48
C SER A 98 32.75 -3.88 -7.80
N LYS A 99 32.19 -4.73 -6.94
CA LYS A 99 30.82 -5.23 -7.04
C LYS A 99 29.90 -4.46 -6.08
N PRO A 100 28.68 -4.06 -6.50
CA PRO A 100 27.70 -3.47 -5.60
C PRO A 100 27.34 -4.40 -4.44
N TYR A 101 27.15 -3.83 -3.26
CA TYR A 101 26.64 -4.57 -2.12
C TYR A 101 25.14 -4.82 -2.28
N LYS A 102 24.71 -6.04 -1.96
CA LYS A 102 23.31 -6.43 -1.81
C LYS A 102 22.82 -6.05 -0.42
N ILE A 103 21.68 -5.37 -0.38
CA ILE A 103 20.97 -4.99 0.84
C ILE A 103 19.58 -5.59 0.76
N GLU A 104 19.11 -6.17 1.87
CA GLU A 104 17.70 -6.50 2.07
C GLU A 104 17.18 -5.75 3.29
N VAL A 105 15.98 -5.19 3.17
CA VAL A 105 15.21 -4.66 4.30
C VAL A 105 13.90 -5.43 4.34
N LYS A 106 13.54 -5.98 5.50
CA LYS A 106 12.26 -6.64 5.75
C LYS A 106 11.48 -5.79 6.74
N VAL A 107 10.20 -5.59 6.45
CA VAL A 107 9.28 -4.86 7.32
C VAL A 107 8.17 -5.82 7.75
N THR A 108 8.03 -6.02 9.05
CA THR A 108 6.99 -6.88 9.63
C THR A 108 5.62 -6.37 9.18
N PRO A 109 4.70 -7.22 8.67
CA PRO A 109 3.37 -6.80 8.23
C PRO A 109 2.57 -6.08 9.33
N LEU A 110 1.68 -5.16 8.96
CA LEU A 110 0.74 -4.59 9.94
C LEU A 110 -0.30 -5.65 10.32
N SER A 111 -0.65 -5.75 11.60
CA SER A 111 -1.71 -6.68 12.04
C SER A 111 -3.07 -6.25 11.50
N ASN A 112 -3.94 -7.22 11.19
CA ASN A 112 -5.27 -6.94 10.66
C ASN A 112 -6.12 -6.13 11.65
N GLU A 113 -5.97 -6.38 12.95
CA GLU A 113 -6.69 -5.66 14.00
C GLU A 113 -6.29 -4.19 14.03
N MET A 114 -4.99 -3.92 13.96
CA MET A 114 -4.46 -2.55 13.92
C MET A 114 -4.86 -1.84 12.64
N TRP A 115 -4.78 -2.53 11.50
CA TRP A 115 -5.21 -1.99 10.21
C TRP A 115 -6.70 -1.61 10.22
N ASN A 116 -7.56 -2.51 10.70
CA ASN A 116 -8.99 -2.24 10.81
C ASN A 116 -9.29 -1.05 11.74
N SER A 117 -8.52 -0.88 12.83
CA SER A 117 -8.64 0.29 13.70
C SER A 117 -8.30 1.58 12.95
N ILE A 118 -7.18 1.58 12.21
CA ILE A 118 -6.76 2.73 11.39
C ILE A 118 -7.83 3.06 10.35
N VAL A 119 -8.33 2.07 9.60
CA VAL A 119 -9.39 2.26 8.58
C VAL A 119 -10.65 2.87 9.20
N LYS A 120 -11.08 2.37 10.36
CA LYS A 120 -12.23 2.91 11.09
C LYS A 120 -12.00 4.35 11.52
N GLU A 121 -10.82 4.67 12.05
CA GLU A 121 -10.49 6.04 12.49
C GLU A 121 -10.31 7.01 11.31
N CYS A 122 -9.92 6.52 10.13
CA CYS A 122 -9.82 7.31 8.91
C CYS A 122 -11.19 7.55 8.25
N SER A 123 -12.21 6.76 8.59
CA SER A 123 -13.53 6.80 7.95
C SER A 123 -14.15 8.20 8.04
N GLY A 124 -14.56 8.73 6.90
CA GLY A 124 -15.15 10.06 6.76
C GLY A 124 -14.15 11.22 6.70
N LYS A 125 -12.84 10.96 6.85
CA LYS A 125 -11.79 12.01 6.92
C LYS A 125 -10.96 12.15 5.64
N ILE A 126 -11.09 11.22 4.69
CA ILE A 126 -10.33 11.23 3.43
C ILE A 126 -11.28 11.46 2.26
N ASN A 127 -10.99 12.48 1.44
CA ASN A 127 -11.89 12.89 0.35
C ASN A 127 -11.53 12.25 -1.00
N SER A 128 -10.24 11.99 -1.25
CA SER A 128 -9.80 11.38 -2.51
C SER A 128 -8.52 10.57 -2.37
N LEU A 129 -8.35 9.60 -3.27
CA LEU A 129 -7.12 8.80 -3.37
C LEU A 129 -5.92 9.67 -3.76
N GLN A 130 -6.14 10.68 -4.62
CA GLN A 130 -5.10 11.59 -5.10
C GLN A 130 -4.58 12.48 -3.96
N GLU A 131 -5.46 12.97 -3.10
CA GLU A 131 -5.06 13.71 -1.89
C GLU A 131 -4.28 12.83 -0.93
N LEU A 132 -4.75 11.61 -0.67
CA LEU A 132 -4.05 10.63 0.18
C LEU A 132 -2.66 10.30 -0.40
N ALA A 133 -2.56 10.03 -1.71
CA ALA A 133 -1.31 9.74 -2.40
C ALA A 133 -0.34 10.92 -2.33
N ALA A 134 -0.84 12.15 -2.52
CA ALA A 134 -0.05 13.37 -2.40
C ALA A 134 0.34 13.71 -0.96
N GLY A 135 -0.17 12.98 0.04
CA GLY A 135 0.09 13.27 1.44
C GLY A 135 -0.68 14.49 1.96
N LYS A 136 -1.81 14.82 1.34
CA LYS A 136 -2.68 15.95 1.68
C LYS A 136 -3.87 15.44 2.48
N PHE A 137 -3.82 15.61 3.80
CA PHE A 137 -4.91 15.22 4.69
C PHE A 137 -4.86 16.04 5.99
N PRO A 138 -5.96 16.06 6.77
CA PRO A 138 -5.99 16.78 8.05
C PRO A 138 -4.90 16.32 9.01
N LYS A 139 -4.39 17.24 9.84
CA LYS A 139 -3.31 16.95 10.80
C LYS A 139 -3.62 15.79 11.76
N GLY A 140 -4.88 15.64 12.17
CA GLY A 140 -5.27 14.50 13.01
C GLY A 140 -5.03 13.14 12.34
N LEU A 141 -5.08 13.07 11.01
CA LEU A 141 -4.78 11.85 10.25
C LEU A 141 -3.27 11.60 10.15
N SER A 142 -2.48 12.66 9.96
CA SER A 142 -1.02 12.53 9.96
C SER A 142 -0.49 12.02 11.29
N ASP A 143 -1.06 12.52 12.40
CA ASP A 143 -0.65 12.14 13.75
C ASP A 143 -1.02 10.67 14.05
N LEU A 144 -2.19 10.22 13.55
CA LEU A 144 -2.62 8.83 13.63
C LEU A 144 -1.66 7.89 12.89
N PHE A 145 -1.29 8.23 11.65
CA PHE A 145 -0.38 7.37 10.88
C PHE A 145 1.00 7.24 11.54
N ILE A 146 1.53 8.31 12.13
CA ILE A 146 2.87 8.33 12.74
C ILE A 146 2.82 7.86 14.22
N MET A 147 1.65 7.53 14.76
CA MET A 147 1.51 7.11 16.15
C MET A 147 2.41 5.92 16.47
N LYS A 148 3.23 6.04 17.52
CA LYS A 148 4.13 4.95 17.93
C LYS A 148 3.30 3.75 18.37
N SER A 149 3.69 2.54 17.92
CA SER A 149 3.09 1.24 18.27
C SER A 149 1.66 0.94 17.81
N SER A 150 0.90 1.94 17.34
CA SER A 150 -0.47 1.78 16.83
C SER A 150 -0.71 2.42 15.46
N GLY A 151 0.30 3.12 14.93
CA GLY A 151 0.23 3.77 13.64
C GLY A 151 0.61 2.86 12.48
N LEU A 152 0.62 3.47 11.30
CA LEU A 152 0.95 2.79 10.04
C LEU A 152 2.46 2.66 9.84
N PHE A 153 3.26 3.58 10.41
CA PHE A 153 4.71 3.54 10.30
C PHE A 153 5.31 2.44 11.19
N PRO A 154 6.27 1.64 10.67
CA PRO A 154 6.89 0.57 11.43
C PRO A 154 7.76 1.15 12.54
N SER A 155 7.88 0.44 13.67
CA SER A 155 8.85 0.73 14.73
C SER A 155 10.23 0.15 14.39
N PRO A 156 11.32 0.47 15.12
CA PRO A 156 12.64 -0.13 14.89
C PRO A 156 12.62 -1.66 14.92
N LYS A 157 11.80 -2.25 15.80
CA LYS A 157 11.68 -3.70 15.97
C LYS A 157 10.99 -4.38 14.79
N ASP A 158 10.21 -3.62 14.04
CA ASP A 158 9.49 -4.09 12.86
C ASP A 158 10.35 -4.05 11.59
N ILE A 159 11.57 -3.50 11.67
CA ILE A 159 12.47 -3.38 10.52
C ILE A 159 13.70 -4.24 10.77
N GLN A 160 13.91 -5.22 9.92
CA GLN A 160 15.12 -6.03 9.88
C GLN A 160 15.88 -5.70 8.61
N PHE A 161 17.21 -5.62 8.68
CA PHE A 161 18.03 -5.37 7.50
C PHE A 161 19.30 -6.20 7.50
N SER A 162 19.76 -6.51 6.30
CA SER A 162 21.02 -7.20 6.06
C SER A 162 21.79 -6.50 4.95
N CYS A 163 23.12 -6.52 5.04
CA CYS A 163 23.99 -5.97 4.02
C CYS A 163 25.20 -6.88 3.83
N SER A 164 25.53 -7.18 2.57
CA SER A 164 26.70 -8.00 2.19
C SER A 164 28.06 -7.29 2.34
N CYS A 165 28.11 -6.16 3.06
CA CYS A 165 29.36 -5.44 3.28
C CYS A 165 30.12 -6.01 4.48
N PRO A 166 31.46 -5.86 4.55
CA PRO A 166 32.27 -6.39 5.66
C PRO A 166 32.12 -5.58 6.97
N ASP A 167 31.14 -4.67 7.05
CA ASP A 167 30.85 -3.89 8.25
C ASP A 167 29.97 -4.74 9.18
N TYR A 168 30.45 -5.02 10.40
CA TYR A 168 29.72 -5.77 11.42
C TYR A 168 28.64 -4.95 12.12
N ALA A 169 28.53 -3.64 11.83
CA ALA A 169 27.43 -2.84 12.32
C ALA A 169 26.10 -3.36 11.74
N VAL A 170 25.13 -3.56 12.63
CA VAL A 170 23.75 -3.91 12.26
C VAL A 170 23.27 -2.94 11.18
N MET A 171 23.40 -1.62 11.44
CA MET A 171 23.08 -0.58 10.47
C MET A 171 24.35 0.09 9.91
N CYS A 172 24.81 -0.39 8.77
CA CYS A 172 25.91 0.22 8.04
C CYS A 172 25.45 1.43 7.20
N LYS A 173 26.39 2.20 6.65
CA LYS A 173 26.09 3.35 5.77
C LYS A 173 25.29 2.98 4.52
N HIS A 174 25.42 1.74 4.01
CA HIS A 174 24.66 1.28 2.83
C HIS A 174 23.20 1.01 3.19
N VAL A 175 22.94 0.38 4.34
CA VAL A 175 21.57 0.22 4.86
C VAL A 175 20.92 1.59 5.06
N ALA A 176 21.62 2.53 5.71
CA ALA A 176 21.12 3.88 5.88
C ALA A 176 20.80 4.56 4.53
N ALA A 177 21.65 4.40 3.52
CA ALA A 177 21.38 4.92 2.17
C ALA A 177 20.11 4.32 1.54
N VAL A 178 19.88 3.01 1.71
CA VAL A 178 18.67 2.33 1.24
C VAL A 178 17.43 2.83 2.00
N LEU A 179 17.51 2.97 3.32
CA LEU A 179 16.42 3.48 4.14
C LEU A 179 15.98 4.90 3.71
N TYR A 180 16.93 5.78 3.37
CA TYR A 180 16.62 7.06 2.74
C TYR A 180 16.09 6.93 1.31
N GLY A 181 16.65 6.00 0.53
CA GLY A 181 16.18 5.72 -0.83
C GLY A 181 14.74 5.23 -0.87
N ILE A 182 14.30 4.46 0.12
CA ILE A 182 12.88 4.04 0.27
C ILE A 182 11.99 5.28 0.40
N GLY A 183 12.38 6.26 1.22
CA GLY A 183 11.66 7.52 1.35
C GLY A 183 11.54 8.28 0.02
N ALA A 184 12.62 8.34 -0.77
CA ALA A 184 12.59 8.93 -2.10
C ALA A 184 11.66 8.15 -3.06
N ARG A 185 11.58 6.81 -2.96
CA ARG A 185 10.66 6.00 -3.78
C ARG A 185 9.19 6.24 -3.45
N PHE A 186 8.89 6.56 -2.19
CA PHE A 186 7.53 6.93 -1.80
C PHE A 186 7.08 8.27 -2.38
N ASP A 187 8.01 9.16 -2.71
CA ASP A 187 7.68 10.38 -3.45
C ASP A 187 7.22 10.07 -4.88
N ASP A 188 7.83 9.07 -5.52
CA ASP A 188 7.43 8.63 -6.86
C ASP A 188 6.06 7.91 -6.81
N ASN A 189 5.88 7.04 -5.82
CA ASN A 189 4.65 6.25 -5.67
C ASN A 189 4.38 5.91 -4.20
N ALA A 190 3.41 6.61 -3.60
CA ALA A 190 2.98 6.38 -2.22
C ALA A 190 2.39 4.99 -1.97
N ALA A 191 1.82 4.33 -2.99
CA ALA A 191 1.26 2.98 -2.84
C ALA A 191 2.31 1.94 -2.43
N LEU A 192 3.59 2.17 -2.76
CA LEU A 192 4.71 1.32 -2.34
C LEU A 192 4.86 1.26 -0.81
N PHE A 193 4.48 2.31 -0.09
CA PHE A 193 4.50 2.28 1.37
C PHE A 193 3.44 1.32 1.92
N PHE A 194 2.22 1.37 1.38
CA PHE A 194 1.13 0.46 1.77
C PHE A 194 1.48 -0.99 1.39
N GLU A 195 2.04 -1.20 0.19
CA GLU A 195 2.55 -2.50 -0.24
C GLU A 195 3.61 -3.03 0.73
N LEU A 196 4.58 -2.19 1.12
CA LEU A 196 5.62 -2.56 2.09
C LEU A 196 5.02 -2.93 3.46
N ARG A 197 3.92 -2.28 3.87
CA ARG A 197 3.18 -2.60 5.10
C ARG A 197 2.19 -3.77 4.93
N MET A 198 2.07 -4.32 3.72
CA MET A 198 1.14 -5.39 3.34
C MET A 198 -0.33 -5.03 3.58
N VAL A 199 -0.67 -3.76 3.38
CA VAL A 199 -2.04 -3.25 3.45
C VAL A 199 -2.38 -2.56 2.14
N LYS A 200 -3.67 -2.29 1.91
CA LYS A 200 -4.10 -1.67 0.66
C LYS A 200 -4.63 -0.26 0.87
N MET A 201 -4.12 0.66 0.07
CA MET A 201 -4.47 2.08 0.15
C MET A 201 -5.94 2.37 -0.19
N ASP A 202 -6.54 1.56 -1.06
CA ASP A 202 -7.95 1.64 -1.50
C ASP A 202 -8.96 1.37 -0.38
N GLU A 203 -8.60 0.54 0.61
CA GLU A 203 -9.45 0.23 1.75
C GLU A 203 -9.73 1.48 2.61
N LEU A 204 -8.76 2.40 2.75
CA LEU A 204 -8.93 3.67 3.47
C LEU A 204 -9.95 4.60 2.77
N ILE A 205 -9.90 4.64 1.45
CA ILE A 205 -10.80 5.47 0.64
C ILE A 205 -12.20 4.87 0.63
N THR A 206 -12.30 3.55 0.43
CA THR A 206 -13.58 2.83 0.38
C THR A 206 -14.35 2.99 1.69
N ALA A 207 -13.66 2.83 2.83
CA ALA A 207 -14.27 3.05 4.14
C ALA A 207 -14.71 4.51 4.33
N SER A 208 -13.90 5.47 3.84
CA SER A 208 -14.22 6.90 3.97
C SER A 208 -15.45 7.30 3.15
N LEU A 209 -15.54 6.86 1.90
CA LEU A 209 -16.68 7.13 1.03
C LEU A 209 -17.96 6.46 1.53
N ALA A 210 -17.87 5.23 2.03
CA ALA A 210 -19.01 4.53 2.61
C ALA A 210 -19.60 5.32 3.79
N GLU A 211 -18.75 5.88 4.67
CA GLU A 211 -19.23 6.66 5.82
C GLU A 211 -19.79 8.04 5.42
N GLN A 212 -19.17 8.70 4.44
CA GLN A 212 -19.69 9.94 3.88
C GLN A 212 -21.08 9.74 3.26
N SER A 213 -21.28 8.64 2.51
CA SER A 213 -22.57 8.31 1.90
C SER A 213 -23.66 8.09 2.95
N LYS A 214 -23.37 7.35 4.02
CA LYS A 214 -24.30 7.16 5.16
C LYS A 214 -24.63 8.48 5.86
N THR A 215 -23.65 9.36 6.00
CA THR A 215 -23.85 10.66 6.65
C THR A 215 -24.76 11.57 5.80
N MET A 216 -24.60 11.55 4.47
CA MET A 216 -25.48 12.29 3.56
C MET A 216 -26.90 11.72 3.58
N LEU A 217 -27.04 10.39 3.43
CA LEU A 217 -28.34 9.71 3.48
C LEU A 217 -29.04 9.83 4.85
N GLY A 218 -28.28 9.88 5.95
CA GLY A 218 -28.80 10.05 7.30
C GLY A 218 -29.23 11.49 7.62
N LYS A 219 -28.69 12.49 6.93
CA LYS A 219 -29.10 13.90 7.09
C LYS A 219 -30.41 14.22 6.39
N ASP A 220 -30.82 13.42 5.40
CA ASP A 220 -32.13 13.53 4.73
C ASP A 220 -33.29 12.93 5.55
N GLY A 221 -33.00 12.38 6.74
CA GLY A 221 -34.00 11.96 7.72
C GLY A 221 -34.80 13.11 8.35
N ARG A 222 -34.41 14.38 8.14
CA ARG A 222 -35.35 15.49 8.32
C ARG A 222 -36.24 15.53 7.08
N ARG A 223 -37.32 14.75 7.11
CA ARG A 223 -38.51 14.99 6.28
C ARG A 223 -38.82 16.48 6.32
N GLY A 224 -38.41 17.21 5.28
CA GLY A 224 -39.04 18.46 4.96
C GLY A 224 -40.52 18.13 4.80
N ARG A 225 -41.37 18.84 5.53
CA ARG A 225 -42.84 18.77 5.45
C ARG A 225 -43.31 19.32 4.09
N ARG A 226 -42.84 18.71 3.01
CA ARG A 226 -43.15 19.01 1.61
C ARG A 226 -43.07 17.71 0.81
N VAL A 227 -43.86 16.73 1.24
CA VAL A 227 -44.41 15.77 0.27
C VAL A 227 -45.58 16.51 -0.33
N MET A 228 -45.43 16.96 -1.58
CA MET A 228 -46.54 17.51 -2.35
C MET A 228 -47.39 16.33 -2.82
N GLU A 229 -48.71 16.46 -2.73
CA GLU A 229 -49.64 15.47 -3.27
C GLU A 229 -49.39 15.29 -4.78
N ASP A 230 -49.56 14.07 -5.28
CA ASP A 230 -49.26 13.67 -6.67
C ASP A 230 -49.89 14.59 -7.74
N GLY A 231 -50.94 15.34 -7.38
CA GLY A 231 -51.62 16.27 -8.27
C GLY A 231 -50.80 17.47 -8.75
N ASP A 232 -49.67 17.82 -8.10
CA ASP A 232 -48.89 19.04 -8.44
C ASP A 232 -47.55 18.75 -9.17
N LEU A 233 -47.22 17.47 -9.38
CA LEU A 233 -46.00 17.08 -10.09
C LEU A 233 -46.12 17.31 -11.61
N ALA A 234 -47.32 17.12 -12.16
CA ALA A 234 -47.61 17.34 -13.58
C ALA A 234 -47.45 18.81 -13.99
N GLY A 235 -47.84 19.76 -13.11
CA GLY A 235 -47.75 21.20 -13.37
C GLY A 235 -46.33 21.76 -13.34
N THR A 236 -45.41 21.12 -12.60
CA THR A 236 -44.07 21.65 -12.36
C THR A 236 -43.02 21.13 -13.34
N PHE A 237 -43.15 19.88 -13.81
CA PHE A 237 -42.12 19.24 -14.65
C PHE A 237 -42.55 18.99 -16.09
N GLY A 238 -43.84 19.08 -16.45
CA GLY A 238 -44.28 18.89 -17.84
C GLY A 238 -43.95 17.51 -18.42
N ILE A 239 -43.78 16.50 -17.56
CA ILE A 239 -43.53 15.12 -17.94
C ILE A 239 -44.74 14.31 -17.49
N ASP A 240 -45.51 13.81 -18.47
CA ASP A 240 -46.64 12.94 -18.24
C ASP A 240 -46.11 11.51 -17.97
N LEU A 241 -46.11 11.10 -16.70
CA LEU A 241 -45.77 9.73 -16.28
C LEU A 241 -47.06 9.01 -15.91
N ASN A 242 -47.73 8.44 -16.91
CA ASN A 242 -48.83 7.51 -16.70
C ASN A 242 -48.28 6.22 -16.05
N LEU A 243 -48.43 6.13 -14.74
CA LEU A 243 -48.33 4.89 -13.98
C LEU A 243 -49.74 4.50 -13.56
N ASP A 244 -50.46 3.83 -14.45
CA ASP A 244 -51.70 3.14 -14.11
C ASP A 244 -51.38 1.96 -13.19
N MET A 245 -51.42 2.22 -11.87
CA MET A 245 -51.54 1.19 -10.85
C MET A 245 -53.02 1.07 -10.47
N ASP A 246 -53.68 0.06 -11.04
CA ASP A 246 -55.03 -0.36 -10.66
C ASP A 246 -55.10 -0.69 -9.16
N LYS A 247 -55.95 0.04 -8.43
CA LYS A 247 -56.33 -0.24 -7.04
C LYS A 247 -57.51 -1.22 -6.99
N GLU A 248 -57.23 -2.36 -6.37
CA GLU A 248 -58.00 -3.17 -5.39
C GLU A 248 -59.53 -3.41 -5.55
N PRO A 249 -60.07 -4.53 -5.01
CA PRO A 249 -60.61 -4.40 -3.66
C PRO A 249 -60.35 -5.59 -2.71
N THR A 250 -60.26 -5.22 -1.45
CA THR A 250 -60.28 -6.02 -0.22
C THR A 250 -61.51 -6.92 -0.07
N ARG A 251 -61.32 -8.14 0.47
CA ARG A 251 -62.38 -8.90 1.18
C ARG A 251 -61.84 -9.68 2.38
N THR A 252 -62.74 -9.80 3.35
CA THR A 252 -62.61 -10.12 4.77
C THR A 252 -62.57 -11.62 5.12
N ARG A 253 -62.07 -11.90 6.34
CA ARG A 253 -61.91 -13.16 7.12
C ARG A 253 -62.92 -14.31 6.90
N ALA A 254 -62.44 -15.57 6.98
CA ALA A 254 -62.63 -16.52 8.12
C ALA A 254 -62.26 -18.00 7.78
N GLY A 255 -61.46 -18.62 8.66
CA GLY A 255 -61.49 -20.01 9.21
C GLY A 255 -61.70 -21.31 8.38
N SER A 256 -60.97 -22.36 8.82
CA SER A 256 -61.29 -23.82 8.74
C SER A 256 -61.05 -24.51 7.38
N SER A 257 -60.54 -25.74 7.19
CA SER A 257 -59.92 -26.81 7.99
C SER A 257 -59.43 -27.91 7.01
N THR A 258 -58.59 -28.85 7.49
CA THR A 258 -58.46 -30.28 7.11
C THR A 258 -58.00 -30.75 5.70
N ALA A 259 -56.82 -31.37 5.71
CA ALA A 259 -56.50 -32.77 5.37
C ALA A 259 -56.53 -33.34 3.92
N ASP A 260 -55.45 -34.10 3.66
CA ASP A 260 -55.28 -35.29 2.80
C ASP A 260 -55.30 -35.17 1.26
N ALA A 261 -54.16 -35.50 0.62
CA ALA A 261 -53.90 -36.87 0.14
C ALA A 261 -52.64 -36.93 -0.75
N ALA A 262 -51.83 -37.96 -0.51
CA ALA A 262 -50.65 -38.34 -1.26
C ALA A 262 -50.97 -38.96 -2.63
N ILE A 263 -50.06 -38.83 -3.61
CA ILE A 263 -49.71 -39.87 -4.60
C ILE A 263 -48.28 -39.61 -5.15
N LYS A 264 -47.38 -40.58 -4.91
CA LYS A 264 -46.21 -40.98 -5.75
C LYS A 264 -46.60 -42.35 -6.34
N PRO A 265 -46.12 -42.83 -7.52
CA PRO A 265 -44.70 -43.21 -7.77
C PRO A 265 -44.29 -42.99 -9.28
N ARG A 266 -43.11 -43.28 -9.86
CA ARG A 266 -42.17 -44.43 -9.92
C ARG A 266 -40.85 -43.97 -10.58
N ARG A 267 -39.67 -44.33 -10.04
CA ARG A 267 -38.69 -45.35 -10.51
C ARG A 267 -38.14 -45.22 -11.94
N GLY A 268 -36.82 -45.07 -12.05
CA GLY A 268 -36.01 -45.46 -13.22
C GLY A 268 -34.51 -45.13 -13.10
N ARG A 269 -33.66 -46.13 -12.85
CA ARG A 269 -32.18 -46.14 -12.97
C ARG A 269 -31.75 -47.62 -13.17
N PRO A 270 -30.52 -47.99 -13.60
CA PRO A 270 -29.59 -47.58 -14.69
C PRO A 270 -29.34 -48.75 -15.69
N PRO A 271 -28.33 -48.68 -16.59
CA PRO A 271 -27.05 -49.41 -16.37
C PRO A 271 -25.80 -48.57 -16.76
N LYS A 272 -24.64 -48.59 -16.09
CA LYS A 272 -23.52 -49.56 -15.93
C LYS A 272 -22.71 -49.91 -17.20
N ASN A 273 -21.44 -49.47 -17.25
CA ASN A 273 -20.20 -50.23 -17.57
C ASN A 273 -18.98 -49.29 -17.35
N LYS A 274 -18.07 -49.52 -16.36
CA LYS A 274 -16.83 -50.33 -16.35
C LYS A 274 -15.85 -49.95 -17.50
N ALA A 275 -14.78 -49.18 -17.26
CA ALA A 275 -13.50 -49.43 -16.54
C ALA A 275 -12.42 -50.12 -17.40
N ALA A 276 -11.26 -49.48 -17.56
CA ALA A 276 -9.93 -50.12 -17.57
C ALA A 276 -8.80 -49.07 -17.55
N ASP A 277 -7.82 -49.33 -16.68
CA ASP A 277 -6.54 -48.66 -16.45
C ASP A 277 -5.59 -48.62 -17.67
N VAL A 278 -4.54 -47.78 -17.59
CA VAL A 278 -3.11 -48.17 -17.65
C VAL A 278 -2.21 -46.91 -17.69
N ALA A 279 -1.30 -46.83 -16.72
CA ALA A 279 0.02 -46.16 -16.82
C ALA A 279 1.10 -47.26 -16.61
N PRO A 280 2.44 -47.04 -16.67
CA PRO A 280 3.26 -45.88 -17.09
C PRO A 280 4.47 -46.25 -18.01
N ARG A 281 5.32 -45.28 -18.39
CA ARG A 281 6.80 -45.37 -18.68
C ARG A 281 7.31 -43.95 -19.02
N LYS A 282 8.20 -43.32 -18.24
CA LYS A 282 9.69 -43.37 -18.27
C LYS A 282 10.28 -43.40 -19.68
N ASP A 283 10.83 -42.25 -20.08
CA ASP A 283 12.21 -42.05 -20.58
C ASP A 283 12.66 -40.63 -20.19
#